data_AF-A0A838S7B4-F1
#
_entry.id   AF-A0A838S7B4-F1
#
_cell.length_a   1.000
_cell.length_b   1.000
_cell.length_c   1.000
_cell.angle_alpha   90.00
_cell.angle_beta   90.00
_cell.angle_gamma   90.00
#
_symmetry.space_group_name_H-M   'P 1'
#
loop_
_entity.id
_entity.type
_entity.pdbx_description
1 polymer ?
#
loop_
_entity_poly.entity_id
_entity_poly.type
_entity_poly.pdbx_seq_one_letter_code
_entity_poly.pdbx_strand_id
1 'polypeptide(L)'
;MTGFLARRFLNYVVLCLVATFMAFSLASLTFDPLDKLQGRNPAPPAEVIEAKRAELRLDDPIPARFVAWAGDAVQGDFGRTVTNQSITDQLWRRVGVSLRLFLLGTTLGITVGVILGVAGAIRQYKPSDYFVTLSSFVILSAPVFLIGTLLKVGALQLNQGAETPLLY
;
A
#
# COMPACT_ATOMS: atom_id res chain seq x y z
N MET A 1 10.29 -32.34 5.49
CA MET A 1 10.33 -30.86 5.43
C MET A 1 9.88 -30.29 4.08
N THR A 2 10.29 -30.88 2.95
CA THR A 2 9.86 -30.48 1.60
C THR A 2 8.34 -30.51 1.40
N GLY A 3 7.65 -31.59 1.83
CA GLY A 3 6.18 -31.68 1.74
C GLY A 3 5.44 -30.63 2.57
N PHE A 4 5.99 -30.23 3.72
CA PHE A 4 5.43 -29.16 4.55
C PHE A 4 5.60 -27.79 3.90
N LEU A 5 6.79 -27.49 3.38
CA LEU A 5 7.07 -26.25 2.65
C LEU A 5 6.21 -26.12 1.38
N ALA A 6 6.08 -27.20 0.61
CA ALA A 6 5.23 -27.23 -0.59
C ALA A 6 3.76 -26.98 -0.26
N ARG A 7 3.22 -27.64 0.77
CA ARG A 7 1.84 -27.43 1.23
C ARG A 7 1.62 -25.99 1.69
N ARG A 8 2.58 -25.42 2.42
CA ARG A 8 2.49 -24.03 2.90
C ARG A 8 2.56 -23.03 1.74
N PHE A 9 3.45 -23.24 0.78
CA PHE A 9 3.53 -22.42 -0.42
C PHE A 9 2.24 -22.47 -1.24
N LEU A 10 1.69 -23.68 -1.47
CA LEU A 10 0.42 -23.84 -2.17
C LEU A 10 -0.73 -23.11 -1.47
N ASN A 11 -0.79 -23.17 -0.13
CA ASN A 11 -1.81 -22.44 0.63
C ASN A 11 -1.70 -20.92 0.40
N TYR A 12 -0.49 -20.35 0.33
CA TYR A 12 -0.31 -18.92 0.05
C TYR A 12 -0.67 -18.57 -1.38
N VAL A 13 -0.34 -19.41 -2.35
CA VAL A 13 -0.72 -19.20 -3.76
C VAL A 13 -2.24 -19.22 -3.92
N VAL A 14 -2.91 -20.21 -3.33
CA VAL A 14 -4.38 -20.31 -3.35
C VAL A 14 -5.01 -19.11 -2.65
N LEU A 15 -4.51 -18.72 -1.47
CA LEU A 15 -4.99 -17.55 -0.76
C LEU A 15 -4.82 -16.27 -1.59
N CYS A 16 -3.66 -16.09 -2.23
CA CYS A 16 -3.38 -14.94 -3.07
C CYS A 16 -4.34 -14.90 -4.28
N LEU A 17 -4.52 -16.01 -4.99
CA LEU A 17 -5.43 -16.10 -6.12
C LEU A 17 -6.88 -15.80 -5.72
N VAL A 18 -7.36 -16.38 -4.62
CA VAL A 18 -8.72 -16.13 -4.12
C VAL A 18 -8.89 -14.68 -3.72
N ALA A 19 -7.96 -14.11 -2.95
CA ALA A 19 -8.02 -12.72 -2.51
C ALA A 19 -7.99 -11.75 -3.70
N THR A 20 -7.11 -11.97 -4.68
CA THR A 20 -7.00 -11.13 -5.88
C THR A 20 -8.25 -11.27 -6.76
N PHE A 21 -8.79 -12.47 -6.94
CA PHE A 21 -10.03 -12.69 -7.68
C PHE A 21 -11.24 -12.02 -7.01
N MET A 22 -11.35 -12.12 -5.68
CA MET A 22 -12.39 -11.44 -4.91
C MET A 22 -12.27 -9.93 -5.02
N ALA A 23 -11.06 -9.38 -4.89
CA ALA A 23 -10.81 -7.94 -5.05
C ALA A 23 -11.15 -7.46 -6.48
N PHE A 24 -10.74 -8.22 -7.50
CA PHE A 24 -11.05 -7.93 -8.90
C PHE A 24 -12.57 -7.96 -9.17
N SER A 25 -13.26 -8.96 -8.63
CA SER A 25 -14.71 -9.11 -8.77
C SER A 25 -15.44 -7.97 -8.06
N LEU A 26 -15.07 -7.66 -6.83
CA LEU A 26 -15.65 -6.54 -6.08
C LEU A 26 -15.42 -5.21 -6.81
N ALA A 27 -14.21 -4.97 -7.33
CA ALA A 27 -13.92 -3.77 -8.11
C ALA A 27 -14.76 -3.71 -9.40
N SER A 28 -14.90 -4.83 -10.11
CA SER A 28 -15.69 -4.92 -11.35
C SER A 28 -17.19 -4.74 -11.13
N LEU A 29 -17.70 -5.09 -9.95
CA LEU A 29 -19.11 -4.93 -9.58
C LEU A 29 -19.43 -3.56 -8.97
N THR A 30 -18.44 -2.91 -8.35
CA THR A 30 -18.65 -1.67 -7.58
C THR A 30 -18.33 -0.42 -8.39
N PHE A 31 -17.36 -0.49 -9.30
CA PHE A 31 -16.84 0.67 -10.04
C PHE A 31 -17.03 0.51 -11.55
N ASP A 32 -17.38 1.60 -12.24
CA ASP A 32 -17.26 1.68 -13.69
C ASP A 32 -15.88 2.26 -14.06
N PRO A 33 -15.00 1.50 -14.75
CA PRO A 33 -13.71 2.03 -15.18
C PRO A 33 -13.84 3.21 -16.14
N LEU A 34 -14.97 3.39 -16.83
CA LEU A 34 -15.18 4.46 -17.79
C LEU A 34 -15.64 5.78 -17.16
N ASP A 35 -16.05 5.81 -15.89
CA ASP A 35 -16.53 7.02 -15.19
C ASP A 35 -15.54 8.19 -15.32
N LYS A 36 -14.25 7.91 -15.13
CA LYS A 36 -13.19 8.91 -15.25
C LYS A 36 -12.99 9.43 -16.67
N LEU A 37 -13.28 8.60 -17.67
CA LEU A 37 -13.16 8.99 -19.08
C LEU A 37 -14.36 9.84 -19.50
N GLN A 38 -15.57 9.42 -19.10
CA GLN A 38 -16.83 10.10 -19.37
C GLN A 38 -16.91 11.46 -18.65
N GLY A 39 -16.40 11.54 -17.42
CA GLY A 39 -16.37 12.78 -16.63
C GLY A 39 -15.31 13.82 -17.05
N ARG A 40 -14.58 13.61 -18.16
CA ARG A 40 -13.65 14.61 -18.69
C ARG A 40 -14.40 15.80 -19.30
N ASN A 41 -13.77 16.97 -19.29
CA ASN A 41 -14.30 18.16 -19.93
C ASN A 41 -13.30 18.73 -20.96
N PRO A 42 -13.63 18.76 -22.27
CA PRO A 42 -14.86 18.20 -22.86
C PRO A 42 -14.90 16.67 -22.80
N ALA A 43 -16.11 16.10 -22.79
CA ALA A 43 -16.30 14.66 -22.80
C ALA A 43 -15.81 14.07 -24.14
N PRO A 44 -15.10 12.92 -24.13
CA PRO A 44 -14.71 12.25 -25.37
C PRO A 44 -15.93 11.83 -26.19
N PRO A 45 -15.80 11.72 -27.53
CA PRO A 45 -16.86 11.18 -28.37
C PRO A 45 -17.29 9.78 -27.93
N ALA A 46 -18.56 9.43 -28.15
CA ALA A 46 -19.13 8.13 -27.77
C ALA A 46 -18.34 6.95 -28.39
N GLU A 47 -17.86 7.10 -29.62
CA GLU A 47 -17.03 6.11 -30.31
C GLU A 47 -15.74 5.77 -29.54
N VAL A 48 -15.12 6.77 -28.90
CA VAL A 48 -13.90 6.57 -28.10
C VAL A 48 -14.21 5.80 -26.82
N ILE A 49 -15.38 6.06 -26.21
CA ILE A 49 -15.84 5.37 -25.00
C ILE A 49 -16.14 3.90 -25.31
N GLU A 50 -16.83 3.62 -26.41
CA GLU A 50 -17.14 2.25 -26.85
C GLU A 50 -15.89 1.48 -27.29
N ALA A 51 -14.96 2.13 -28.00
CA ALA A 51 -13.67 1.52 -28.30
C ALA A 51 -12.92 1.14 -27.01
N LYS A 52 -12.98 1.99 -25.97
CA LYS A 52 -12.34 1.71 -24.68
C LYS A 52 -13.06 0.61 -23.89
N ARG A 53 -14.39 0.54 -23.98
CA ARG A 53 -15.21 -0.55 -23.41
C ARG A 53 -14.78 -1.90 -23.97
N ALA A 54 -14.64 -1.99 -25.30
CA ALA A 54 -14.18 -3.19 -25.99
C ALA A 54 -12.73 -3.54 -25.63
N GLU A 55 -11.82 -2.54 -25.59
CA GLU A 55 -10.42 -2.73 -25.19
C GLU A 55 -10.30 -3.31 -23.77
N LEU A 56 -11.12 -2.84 -22.82
CA LEU A 56 -11.15 -3.32 -21.44
C LEU A 56 -11.98 -4.60 -21.25
N ARG A 57 -12.55 -5.12 -22.34
CA ARG A 57 -13.39 -6.32 -22.39
C ARG A 57 -14.54 -6.26 -21.38
N LEU A 58 -15.17 -5.10 -21.19
CA LEU A 58 -16.16 -4.92 -20.12
C LEU A 58 -17.43 -5.76 -20.32
N ASP A 59 -17.70 -6.18 -21.56
CA ASP A 59 -18.85 -7.02 -21.91
C ASP A 59 -18.59 -8.53 -21.62
N ASP A 60 -17.34 -8.91 -21.39
CA ASP A 60 -16.98 -10.28 -21.04
C ASP A 60 -17.33 -10.60 -19.58
N PRO A 61 -17.68 -11.87 -19.25
CA PRO A 61 -17.92 -12.26 -17.87
C PRO A 61 -16.65 -12.08 -17.01
N ILE A 62 -16.83 -11.65 -15.76
CA ILE A 62 -15.74 -11.31 -14.82
C ILE A 62 -14.63 -12.39 -14.76
N PRO A 63 -14.92 -13.70 -14.68
CA PRO A 63 -13.87 -14.72 -14.66
C PRO A 63 -12.98 -14.71 -15.91
N ALA A 64 -13.56 -14.50 -17.10
CA ALA A 64 -12.79 -14.44 -18.35
C ALA A 64 -11.86 -13.23 -18.38
N ARG A 65 -12.36 -12.07 -17.95
CA ARG A 65 -11.56 -10.84 -17.81
C ARG A 65 -10.43 -11.01 -16.80
N PHE A 66 -10.71 -11.65 -15.67
CA PHE A 66 -9.71 -11.92 -14.64
C PHE A 66 -8.60 -12.84 -15.16
N VAL A 67 -8.95 -13.94 -15.86
CA VAL A 67 -7.94 -14.87 -16.39
C VAL A 67 -7.04 -14.18 -17.42
N ALA A 68 -7.60 -13.36 -18.30
CA ALA A 68 -6.83 -12.58 -19.27
C ALA A 68 -5.85 -11.63 -18.55
N TRP A 69 -6.36 -10.81 -17.63
CA TRP A 69 -5.53 -9.87 -16.86
C TRP A 69 -4.47 -10.59 -16.01
N ALA A 70 -4.83 -11.70 -15.36
CA ALA A 70 -3.91 -12.47 -14.53
C ALA A 70 -2.77 -13.09 -15.36
N GLY A 71 -3.06 -13.52 -16.59
CA GLY A 71 -2.07 -14.03 -17.54
C GLY A 71 -1.00 -12.99 -17.92
N ASP A 72 -1.40 -11.74 -18.11
CA ASP A 72 -0.47 -10.63 -18.36
C ASP A 72 0.28 -10.24 -17.06
N ALA A 73 -0.44 -10.20 -15.93
CA ALA A 73 0.11 -9.80 -14.64
C ALA A 73 1.23 -10.73 -14.14
N VAL A 74 1.11 -12.05 -14.38
CA VAL A 74 2.20 -13.00 -14.03
C VAL A 74 3.45 -12.82 -14.88
N GLN A 75 3.34 -12.18 -16.04
CA GLN A 75 4.47 -11.82 -16.90
C GLN A 75 5.04 -10.43 -16.54
N GLY A 76 4.41 -9.72 -15.59
CA GLY A 76 4.81 -8.39 -15.14
C GLY A 76 4.09 -7.24 -15.84
N ASP A 77 3.11 -7.52 -16.71
CA ASP A 77 2.27 -6.49 -17.31
C ASP A 77 0.94 -6.38 -16.54
N PHE A 78 0.81 -5.31 -15.75
CA PHE A 78 -0.42 -5.04 -14.99
C PHE A 78 -1.45 -4.22 -15.78
N GLY A 79 -1.15 -3.93 -17.05
CA GLY A 79 -1.98 -3.13 -17.94
C GLY A 79 -1.76 -1.63 -17.78
N ARG A 80 -2.71 -0.87 -18.33
CA ARG A 80 -2.68 0.58 -18.38
C ARG A 80 -3.91 1.19 -17.72
N THR A 81 -3.75 2.40 -17.21
CA THR A 81 -4.89 3.20 -16.75
C THR A 81 -5.79 3.58 -17.94
N VAL A 82 -7.02 4.01 -17.63
CA VAL A 82 -7.96 4.57 -18.61
C VAL A 82 -7.38 5.79 -19.33
N THR A 83 -6.41 6.47 -18.71
CA THR A 83 -5.65 7.60 -19.26
C THR A 83 -4.36 7.17 -19.97
N ASN A 84 -4.21 5.88 -20.26
CA ASN A 84 -3.09 5.26 -20.98
C ASN A 84 -1.73 5.28 -20.27
N GLN A 85 -1.72 5.41 -18.94
CA GLN A 85 -0.48 5.35 -18.14
C GLN A 85 -0.16 3.90 -17.75
N SER A 86 1.11 3.51 -17.83
CA SER A 86 1.60 2.19 -17.38
C SER A 86 1.35 1.99 -15.88
N ILE A 87 0.63 0.92 -15.52
CA ILE A 87 0.42 0.55 -14.12
C ILE A 87 1.69 -0.08 -13.55
N THR A 88 2.41 -0.89 -14.34
CA THR A 88 3.67 -1.53 -13.94
C THR A 88 4.71 -0.49 -13.49
N ASP A 89 4.88 0.62 -14.22
CA ASP A 89 5.85 1.65 -13.85
C ASP A 89 5.46 2.37 -12.55
N GLN A 90 4.17 2.63 -12.37
CA GLN A 90 3.66 3.20 -11.13
C GLN A 90 3.84 2.24 -9.95
N LEU A 91 3.61 0.95 -10.17
CA LEU A 91 3.78 -0.08 -9.16
C LEU A 91 5.25 -0.12 -8.71
N TRP A 92 6.20 -0.18 -9.64
CA TRP A 92 7.61 -0.21 -9.27
C TRP A 92 8.09 1.04 -8.57
N ARG A 93 7.63 2.21 -9.01
CA ARG A 93 7.91 3.46 -8.30
C ARG A 93 7.39 3.42 -6.86
N ARG A 94 6.17 2.93 -6.64
CA ARG A 94 5.56 2.83 -5.31
C ARG A 94 6.26 1.80 -4.44
N VAL A 95 6.58 0.63 -4.98
CA VAL A 95 7.36 -0.40 -4.28
C VAL A 95 8.71 0.18 -3.82
N GLY A 96 9.41 0.92 -4.68
CA GLY A 96 10.66 1.58 -4.31
C GLY A 96 10.51 2.60 -3.17
N VAL A 97 9.44 3.41 -3.19
CA VAL A 97 9.14 4.35 -2.10
C VAL A 97 8.81 3.61 -0.81
N SER A 98 7.91 2.61 -0.86
CA SER A 98 7.54 1.80 0.30
C SER A 98 8.74 1.09 0.92
N LEU A 99 9.62 0.52 0.09
CA LEU A 99 10.83 -0.15 0.55
C LEU A 99 11.79 0.82 1.23
N ARG A 100 11.99 2.02 0.68
CA ARG A 100 12.83 3.05 1.30
C ARG A 100 12.29 3.45 2.68
N LEU A 101 10.99 3.72 2.77
CA LEU A 101 10.34 4.08 4.04
C LEU A 101 10.39 2.94 5.05
N PHE A 102 10.14 1.71 4.60
CA PHE A 102 10.22 0.52 5.44
C PHE A 102 11.63 0.32 5.99
N LEU A 103 12.65 0.33 5.14
CA LEU A 103 14.03 0.13 5.57
C LEU A 103 14.47 1.21 6.56
N LEU A 104 14.22 2.49 6.26
CA LEU A 104 14.57 3.59 7.17
C LEU A 104 13.84 3.48 8.50
N GLY A 105 12.51 3.27 8.46
CA GLY A 105 11.68 3.16 9.66
C GLY A 105 12.07 1.96 10.52
N THR A 106 12.30 0.80 9.92
CA THR A 106 12.70 -0.42 10.63
C THR A 106 14.11 -0.29 11.19
N THR A 107 15.08 0.23 10.44
CA THR A 107 16.44 0.43 10.95
C THR A 107 16.46 1.40 12.14
N LEU A 108 15.77 2.53 12.04
CA LEU A 108 15.65 3.49 13.15
C LEU A 108 14.89 2.88 14.34
N GLY A 109 13.77 2.19 14.08
CA GLY A 109 12.96 1.56 15.11
C GLY A 109 13.73 0.47 15.86
N ILE A 110 14.46 -0.39 15.17
CA ILE A 110 15.33 -1.41 15.79
C ILE A 110 16.43 -0.73 16.59
N THR A 111 17.12 0.26 16.02
CA THR A 111 18.24 0.93 16.70
C THR A 111 17.78 1.59 17.99
N VAL A 112 16.75 2.43 17.92
CA VAL A 112 16.20 3.14 19.09
C VAL A 112 15.58 2.15 20.07
N GLY A 113 14.81 1.18 19.59
CA GLY A 113 14.16 0.17 20.43
C GLY A 113 15.16 -0.69 21.20
N VAL A 114 16.26 -1.12 20.56
CA VAL A 114 17.32 -1.88 21.23
C VAL A 114 18.05 -1.01 22.26
N ILE A 115 18.40 0.24 21.93
CA ILE A 115 19.06 1.16 22.88
C ILE A 115 18.18 1.38 24.12
N LEU A 116 16.90 1.70 23.93
CA LEU A 116 15.97 1.93 25.02
C LEU A 116 15.70 0.65 25.82
N GLY A 117 15.58 -0.50 25.16
CA GLY A 117 15.39 -1.79 25.82
C GLY A 117 16.58 -2.20 26.68
N VAL A 118 17.81 -2.04 26.17
CA VAL A 118 19.04 -2.32 26.94
C VAL A 118 19.18 -1.34 28.09
N ALA A 119 18.93 -0.05 27.88
CA ALA A 119 19.00 0.97 28.93
C ALA A 119 17.97 0.72 30.05
N GLY A 120 16.75 0.30 29.70
CA GLY A 120 15.71 -0.13 30.64
C GLY A 120 16.15 -1.35 31.45
N ALA A 121 16.69 -2.38 30.79
CA ALA A 121 17.18 -3.59 31.46
C ALA A 121 18.33 -3.31 32.45
N ILE A 122 19.27 -2.43 32.11
CA ILE A 122 20.37 -2.05 33.01
C ILE A 122 19.87 -1.22 34.21
N ARG A 123 18.81 -0.42 34.02
CA ARG A 123 18.23 0.46 35.05
C ARG A 123 16.88 -0.07 35.56
N GLN A 124 16.75 -1.39 35.66
CA GLN A 124 15.52 -2.04 36.06
C GLN A 124 14.98 -1.47 37.39
N TYR A 125 13.66 -1.27 37.46
CA TYR A 125 12.94 -0.71 38.62
C TYR A 125 13.27 0.74 38.97
N LYS A 126 13.98 1.48 38.11
CA LYS A 126 14.17 2.93 38.27
C LYS A 126 13.04 3.71 37.59
N PRO A 127 12.77 4.97 37.99
CA PRO A 127 11.74 5.79 37.34
C PRO A 127 11.91 5.92 35.82
N SER A 128 13.15 5.89 35.31
CA SER A 128 13.44 5.89 33.87
C SER A 128 12.89 4.66 33.14
N ASP A 129 12.91 3.49 33.78
CA ASP A 129 12.40 2.23 33.24
C ASP A 129 10.87 2.27 33.12
N TYR A 130 10.20 2.75 34.17
CA TYR A 130 8.75 2.98 34.15
C TYR A 130 8.33 3.99 33.08
N PHE A 131 9.08 5.08 32.89
CA PHE A 131 8.78 6.08 31.86
C PHE A 131 8.90 5.49 30.44
N VAL A 132 10.02 4.82 30.13
CA VAL A 132 10.24 4.18 28.82
C VAL A 132 9.17 3.12 28.54
N THR A 133 8.84 2.32 29.54
CA THR A 133 7.80 1.29 29.44
C THR A 133 6.42 1.91 29.18
N LEU A 134 6.05 2.95 29.95
CA LEU A 134 4.78 3.66 29.77
C LEU A 134 4.69 4.30 28.38
N SER A 135 5.72 5.01 27.94
CA SER A 135 5.76 5.61 26.60
C SER A 135 5.65 4.56 25.50
N SER A 136 6.32 3.41 25.66
CA SER A 136 6.25 2.30 24.71
C SER A 136 4.83 1.74 24.62
N PHE A 137 4.15 1.55 25.75
CA PHE A 137 2.75 1.11 25.77
C PHE A 137 1.80 2.12 25.13
N VAL A 138 1.96 3.41 25.39
CA VAL A 138 1.15 4.47 24.75
C VAL A 138 1.33 4.44 23.23
N ILE A 139 2.57 4.35 22.75
CA ILE A 139 2.85 4.29 21.30
C ILE A 139 2.26 3.01 20.68
N LEU A 140 2.39 1.85 21.34
CA LEU A 140 1.94 0.57 20.80
C LEU A 140 0.41 0.41 20.82
N SER A 141 -0.26 1.02 21.81
CA SER A 141 -1.72 0.98 21.95
C SER A 141 -2.44 2.03 21.09
N ALA A 142 -1.75 3.11 20.72
CA ALA A 142 -2.32 4.13 19.85
C ALA A 142 -2.50 3.61 18.41
N PRO A 143 -3.62 3.94 17.75
CA PRO A 143 -3.79 3.63 16.33
C PRO A 143 -2.67 4.27 15.50
N VAL A 144 -2.07 3.49 14.59
CA VAL A 144 -0.93 3.95 13.76
C VAL A 144 -1.27 5.23 12.98
N PHE A 145 -2.50 5.36 12.47
CA PHE A 145 -2.92 6.55 11.73
C PHE A 145 -2.96 7.80 12.62
N LEU A 146 -3.27 7.66 13.92
CA LEU A 146 -3.31 8.77 14.87
C LEU A 146 -1.90 9.31 15.10
N ILE A 147 -0.94 8.42 15.39
CA ILE A 147 0.47 8.78 15.56
C ILE A 147 1.01 9.43 14.29
N GLY A 148 0.76 8.83 13.12
CA GLY A 148 1.16 9.40 11.83
C GLY A 148 0.57 10.80 11.59
N THR A 149 -0.70 11.01 11.96
CA THR A 149 -1.35 12.32 11.82
C THR A 149 -0.76 13.36 12.77
N LEU A 150 -0.51 13.00 14.03
CA LEU A 150 0.10 13.90 15.01
C LEU A 150 1.52 14.30 14.60
N LEU A 151 2.33 13.34 14.12
CA LEU A 151 3.67 13.62 13.59
C LEU A 151 3.61 14.56 12.39
N LYS A 152 2.69 14.34 11.44
CA LYS A 152 2.48 15.22 10.29
C LYS A 152 2.11 16.64 10.73
N VAL A 153 1.15 16.79 11.63
CA VAL A 153 0.71 18.11 12.11
C VAL A 153 1.84 18.82 12.85
N GLY A 154 2.59 18.11 13.69
CA GLY A 154 3.76 18.65 14.38
C GLY A 154 4.84 19.11 13.40
N ALA A 155 5.16 18.32 12.37
CA ALA A 155 6.11 18.69 11.33
C ALA A 155 5.68 19.95 10.56
N LEU A 156 4.38 20.08 10.25
CA LEU A 156 3.84 21.28 9.61
C LEU A 156 3.96 22.52 10.49
N GLN A 157 3.67 22.40 11.79
CA GLN A 157 3.83 23.51 12.73
C GLN A 157 5.29 23.95 12.84
N LEU A 158 6.24 23.00 12.84
CA LEU A 158 7.67 23.30 12.82
C LEU A 158 8.09 24.03 11.55
N ASN A 159 7.65 23.58 10.38
CA ASN A 159 7.95 24.25 9.11
C ASN A 159 7.38 25.68 9.05
N GLN A 160 6.16 25.88 9.56
CA GLN A 160 5.51 27.19 9.60
C GLN A 160 6.25 28.14 10.55
N GLY A 161 6.65 27.65 11.74
CA GLY A 161 7.42 28.46 12.70
C GLY A 161 8.84 28.76 12.23
N ALA A 162 9.43 27.91 11.38
CA ALA A 162 10.76 28.10 10.82
C ALA A 162 10.76 28.88 9.48
N GLU A 163 9.59 29.29 8.98
CA GLU A 163 9.37 29.91 7.66
C GLU A 163 10.03 29.15 6.48
N THR A 164 10.37 27.88 6.68
CA THR A 164 11.17 27.05 5.76
C THR A 164 10.68 25.61 5.78
N PRO A 165 10.67 24.90 4.63
CA PRO A 165 10.26 23.51 4.57
C PRO A 165 11.39 22.59 5.04
N LEU A 166 11.60 22.50 6.36
CA LEU A 166 12.64 21.67 6.97
C LEU A 166 12.30 20.17 6.92
N LEU A 167 11.01 19.83 7.08
CA LEU A 167 10.52 18.45 7.10
C LEU A 167 9.37 18.29 6.10
N TYR A 168 9.62 17.65 4.96
CA TYR A 168 8.61 17.39 3.93
C TYR A 168 7.66 16.23 4.29
#